data_AF-A0A3M0GMG8-F1
#
_entry.id   AF-A0A3M0GMG8-F1
#
_cell.length_a   1.000
_cell.length_b   1.000
_cell.length_c   1.000
_cell.angle_alpha   90.00
_cell.angle_beta   90.00
_cell.angle_gamma   90.00
#
_symmetry.space_group_name_H-M   'P 1'
#
loop_
_entity.id
_entity.type
_entity.pdbx_description
1 polymer ?
#
loop_
_entity_poly.entity_id
_entity_poly.type
_entity_poly.pdbx_seq_one_letter_code
_entity_poly.pdbx_strand_id
1 'polypeptide(L)'
;MPTIKFKIGDIVTLKSHPMAFQPKGEIDSFVSHIPPLMCIKEIHIERKKEMYSKEMEGSQIADNVKYLCTYFNQHRLIFEDKYVYQELLLSFEELLFHKAKDNGSELHQKLIDETLDYNICNYQYGKRIFFKTYKLEKRKTFKSAGISAVSSNKSLMTHTSPAFLLSGFMRNDKGNQYDGKSGKLIRQCSKDLYKVIWYNSYQEKYSEEFMPSEFFTDDSRIYRSLVSSPPVDN
;
A
#
# COMPACT_ATOMS: atom_id res chain seq x y z
N MET A 1 -25.69 -10.10 -0.80
CA MET A 1 -24.71 -9.47 0.11
C MET A 1 -23.92 -8.46 -0.71
N PRO A 2 -23.46 -7.33 -0.16
CA PRO A 2 -22.60 -6.43 -0.91
C PRO A 2 -21.33 -7.16 -1.33
N THR A 3 -20.91 -6.98 -2.57
CA THR A 3 -19.74 -7.65 -3.14
C THR A 3 -18.48 -6.98 -2.61
N ILE A 4 -17.64 -7.74 -1.90
CA ILE A 4 -16.33 -7.29 -1.42
C ILE A 4 -15.35 -7.39 -2.57
N LYS A 5 -14.74 -6.27 -2.96
CA LYS A 5 -13.76 -6.20 -4.07
C LYS A 5 -12.33 -6.51 -3.64
N PHE A 6 -11.92 -6.05 -2.45
CA PHE A 6 -10.53 -6.14 -1.98
C PHE A 6 -10.42 -6.98 -0.71
N LYS A 7 -9.29 -7.66 -0.55
CA LYS A 7 -8.93 -8.49 0.60
C LYS A 7 -7.89 -7.78 1.47
N ILE A 8 -7.71 -8.28 2.69
CA ILE A 8 -6.68 -7.78 3.61
C ILE A 8 -5.29 -7.98 3.00
N GLY A 9 -4.48 -6.93 3.01
CA GLY A 9 -3.15 -6.91 2.43
C GLY A 9 -3.09 -6.60 0.93
N ASP A 10 -4.24 -6.44 0.26
CA ASP A 10 -4.28 -5.94 -1.13
C ASP A 10 -3.78 -4.49 -1.17
N ILE A 11 -3.06 -4.15 -2.24
CA ILE A 11 -2.55 -2.80 -2.47
C ILE A 11 -3.58 -2.01 -3.28
N VAL A 12 -3.96 -0.85 -2.78
CA VAL A 12 -4.96 0.04 -3.39
C VAL A 12 -4.49 1.48 -3.38
N THR A 13 -5.18 2.33 -4.13
CA THR A 13 -5.04 3.78 -4.07
C THR A 13 -6.39 4.46 -4.27
N LEU A 14 -6.45 5.78 -4.17
CA LEU A 14 -7.63 6.54 -4.54
C LEU A 14 -7.79 6.57 -6.07
N LYS A 15 -9.03 6.54 -6.55
CA LYS A 15 -9.35 6.72 -7.98
C LYS A 15 -8.83 8.02 -8.56
N SER A 16 -8.47 9.02 -7.75
CA SER A 16 -7.85 10.28 -8.21
C SER A 16 -6.34 10.16 -8.50
N HIS A 17 -5.73 8.98 -8.32
CA HIS A 17 -4.30 8.82 -8.51
C HIS A 17 -3.89 9.07 -9.97
N PRO A 18 -2.94 9.98 -10.25
CA PRO A 18 -2.64 10.43 -11.62
C PRO A 18 -2.15 9.30 -12.53
N MET A 19 -1.40 8.33 -12.00
CA MET A 19 -0.91 7.18 -12.78
C MET A 19 -2.01 6.26 -13.33
N ALA A 20 -3.26 6.42 -12.90
CA ALA A 20 -4.40 5.68 -13.48
C ALA A 20 -4.88 6.28 -14.82
N PHE A 21 -4.58 7.55 -15.10
CA PHE A 21 -5.11 8.26 -16.27
C PHE A 21 -4.04 8.81 -17.21
N GLN A 22 -2.79 8.92 -16.74
CA GLN A 22 -1.67 9.44 -17.53
C GLN A 22 -1.22 8.37 -18.55
N PRO A 23 -1.36 8.60 -19.87
CA PRO A 23 -1.00 7.58 -20.88
C PRO A 23 0.47 7.14 -20.81
N LYS A 24 1.33 8.01 -20.29
CA LYS A 24 2.77 7.76 -20.13
C LYS A 24 3.16 7.28 -18.72
N GLY A 25 2.21 7.15 -17.79
CA GLY A 25 2.49 6.78 -16.39
C GLY A 25 3.34 7.79 -15.61
N GLU A 26 3.68 8.93 -16.21
CA GLU A 26 4.43 10.01 -15.58
C GLU A 26 3.48 10.95 -14.86
N ILE A 27 3.81 11.37 -13.65
CA ILE A 27 2.96 12.25 -12.85
C ILE A 27 3.30 13.71 -13.16
N ASP A 28 2.32 14.53 -13.54
CA ASP A 28 2.47 15.97 -13.81
C ASP A 28 1.94 16.86 -12.67
N SER A 29 1.64 16.26 -11.53
CA SER A 29 1.10 16.93 -10.35
C SER A 29 2.18 17.11 -9.27
N PHE A 30 1.98 18.11 -8.39
CA PHE A 30 2.85 18.29 -7.23
C PHE A 30 2.88 17.03 -6.35
N VAL A 31 4.07 16.66 -5.88
CA VAL A 31 4.30 15.41 -5.14
C VAL A 31 3.40 15.29 -3.90
N SER A 32 3.13 16.43 -3.24
CA SER A 32 2.27 16.53 -2.06
C SER A 32 0.78 16.23 -2.33
N HIS A 33 0.33 16.27 -3.59
CA HIS A 33 -1.07 16.06 -3.96
C HIS A 33 -1.34 14.63 -4.45
N ILE A 34 -0.30 13.79 -4.53
CA ILE A 34 -0.42 12.44 -5.05
C ILE A 34 -0.87 11.52 -3.89
N PRO A 35 -2.00 10.83 -4.05
CA PRO A 35 -2.43 9.85 -3.06
C PRO A 35 -1.36 8.76 -2.85
N PRO A 36 -1.15 8.31 -1.60
CA PRO A 36 -0.28 7.17 -1.34
C PRO A 36 -0.90 5.88 -1.87
N LEU A 37 -0.05 4.92 -2.22
CA LEU A 37 -0.45 3.52 -2.25
C LEU A 37 -0.64 3.03 -0.82
N MET A 38 -1.74 2.32 -0.58
CA MET A 38 -2.16 1.82 0.72
C MET A 38 -2.35 0.32 0.70
N CYS A 39 -2.28 -0.33 1.85
CA CYS A 39 -2.68 -1.72 2.03
C CYS A 39 -4.00 -1.80 2.82
N ILE A 40 -4.89 -2.72 2.45
CA ILE A 40 -6.15 -2.95 3.17
C ILE A 40 -5.89 -3.62 4.53
N LYS A 41 -6.11 -2.90 5.64
CA LYS A 41 -5.96 -3.40 7.02
C LYS A 41 -7.20 -4.14 7.49
N GLU A 42 -8.38 -3.58 7.21
CA GLU A 42 -9.67 -4.10 7.67
C GLU A 42 -10.76 -3.86 6.63
N ILE A 43 -11.75 -4.75 6.62
CA ILE A 43 -12.93 -4.65 5.75
C ILE A 43 -14.16 -4.48 6.63
N HIS A 44 -14.94 -3.42 6.38
CA HIS A 44 -16.14 -3.06 7.13
C HIS A 44 -17.36 -3.12 6.22
N ILE A 45 -18.39 -3.85 6.63
CA ILE A 45 -19.65 -4.03 5.89
C ILE A 45 -20.75 -3.24 6.61
N GLU A 46 -21.08 -2.09 6.07
CA GLU A 46 -22.11 -1.18 6.57
C GLU A 46 -23.46 -1.49 5.88
N ARG A 47 -24.56 -1.61 6.64
CA ARG A 47 -25.87 -2.03 6.09
C ARG A 47 -27.05 -1.12 6.39
N LYS A 48 -26.88 -0.15 7.29
CA LYS A 48 -27.95 0.71 7.79
C LYS A 48 -27.61 2.19 7.64
N LYS A 49 -26.82 2.53 6.62
CA LYS A 49 -26.34 3.90 6.41
C LYS A 49 -27.12 4.58 5.30
N GLU A 50 -27.27 5.89 5.42
CA GLU A 50 -27.78 6.73 4.35
C GLU A 50 -26.79 6.70 3.18
N MET A 51 -27.22 6.07 2.07
CA MET A 51 -26.39 5.89 0.87
C MET A 51 -26.49 7.07 -0.09
N TYR A 52 -27.59 7.83 -0.02
CA TYR A 52 -27.89 8.92 -0.93
C TYR A 52 -28.12 10.21 -0.15
N SER A 53 -27.70 11.33 -0.74
CA SER A 53 -27.94 12.66 -0.18
C SER A 53 -29.43 12.98 -0.15
N LYS A 54 -29.86 13.64 0.94
CA LYS A 54 -31.21 14.23 1.03
C LYS A 54 -31.32 15.56 0.30
N GLU A 55 -30.19 16.23 0.06
CA GLU A 55 -30.13 17.55 -0.56
C GLU A 55 -30.09 17.50 -2.08
N MET A 56 -29.54 16.42 -2.64
CA MET A 56 -29.43 16.20 -4.08
C MET A 56 -29.91 14.78 -4.42
N GLU A 57 -31.10 14.70 -5.00
CA GLU A 57 -31.74 13.43 -5.35
C GLU A 57 -30.85 12.59 -6.27
N GLY A 58 -30.78 11.28 -6.00
CA GLY A 58 -29.96 10.34 -6.76
C GLY A 58 -28.45 10.39 -6.49
N SER A 59 -27.94 11.34 -5.69
CA SER A 59 -26.51 11.47 -5.43
C SER A 59 -26.02 10.52 -4.34
N GLN A 60 -25.21 9.53 -4.72
CA GLN A 60 -24.61 8.59 -3.78
C GLN A 60 -23.50 9.25 -2.95
N ILE A 61 -23.57 9.12 -1.62
CA ILE A 61 -22.62 9.72 -0.65
C ILE A 61 -21.88 8.68 0.19
N ALA A 62 -22.29 7.42 0.13
CA ALA A 62 -21.68 6.32 0.87
C ALA A 62 -21.75 5.00 0.10
N ASP A 63 -21.01 4.01 0.57
CA ASP A 63 -21.04 2.65 0.08
C ASP A 63 -21.29 1.67 1.24
N ASN A 64 -21.80 0.48 0.93
CA ASN A 64 -22.03 -0.61 1.88
C ASN A 64 -20.73 -1.27 2.33
N VAL A 65 -19.63 -1.05 1.60
CA VAL A 65 -18.30 -1.59 1.96
C VAL A 65 -17.32 -0.46 2.11
N LYS A 66 -16.61 -0.48 3.23
CA LYS A 66 -15.61 0.50 3.60
C LYS A 66 -14.36 -0.23 4.09
N TYR A 67 -13.20 0.31 3.77
CA TYR A 67 -11.92 -0.28 4.13
C TYR A 67 -11.17 0.65 5.07
N LEU A 68 -10.50 0.07 6.06
CA LEU A 68 -9.41 0.74 6.76
C LEU A 68 -8.14 0.47 5.95
N CYS A 69 -7.59 1.50 5.34
CA CYS A 69 -6.42 1.44 4.49
C CYS A 69 -5.23 2.06 5.24
N THR A 70 -4.05 1.45 5.14
CA THR A 70 -2.84 1.93 5.81
C THR A 70 -1.78 2.26 4.79
N TYR A 71 -1.13 3.41 4.94
CA TYR A 71 0.08 3.77 4.20
C TYR A 71 1.19 4.22 5.15
N PHE A 72 2.41 4.33 4.63
CA PHE A 72 3.52 4.89 5.38
C PHE A 72 3.70 6.37 5.02
N ASN A 73 3.57 7.25 6.00
CA ASN A 73 3.84 8.67 5.85
C ASN A 73 5.35 8.92 6.05
N GLN A 74 6.07 9.21 4.97
CA GLN A 74 7.52 9.41 5.02
C GLN A 74 7.93 10.69 5.77
N HIS A 75 7.07 11.72 5.77
CA HIS A 75 7.37 12.99 6.45
C HIS A 75 7.37 12.84 7.97
N ARG A 76 6.45 12.03 8.50
CA ARG A 76 6.31 11.77 9.93
C ARG A 76 6.97 10.46 10.38
N LEU A 77 7.37 9.62 9.42
CA LEU A 77 7.93 8.28 9.60
C LEU A 77 7.05 7.37 10.45
N ILE A 78 5.74 7.40 10.19
CA ILE A 78 4.73 6.59 10.86
C ILE A 78 3.81 5.94 9.84
N PHE A 79 3.13 4.87 10.24
CA PHE A 79 1.98 4.40 9.49
C PHE A 79 0.74 5.25 9.82
N GLU A 80 -0.06 5.53 8.81
CA GLU A 80 -1.32 6.27 8.95
C GLU A 80 -2.47 5.46 8.39
N ASP A 81 -3.56 5.41 9.14
CA ASP A 81 -4.78 4.70 8.79
C ASP A 81 -5.83 5.67 8.25
N LYS A 82 -6.47 5.31 7.13
CA LYS A 82 -7.57 6.06 6.55
C LYS A 82 -8.71 5.16 6.14
N TYR A 83 -9.90 5.58 6.54
CA TYR A 83 -11.15 4.96 6.16
C TYR A 83 -11.60 5.44 4.77
N VAL A 84 -11.79 4.51 3.83
CA VAL A 84 -12.17 4.82 2.44
C VAL A 84 -13.26 3.86 1.95
N TYR A 85 -14.26 4.37 1.23
CA TYR A 85 -15.30 3.52 0.64
C TYR A 85 -14.78 2.75 -0.57
N GLN A 86 -15.35 1.57 -0.80
CA GLN A 86 -14.96 0.68 -1.89
C GLN A 86 -15.01 1.36 -3.25
N GLU A 87 -16.07 2.13 -3.56
CA GLU A 87 -16.16 2.86 -4.83
C GLU A 87 -15.17 4.01 -5.02
N LEU A 88 -14.41 4.41 -3.99
CA LEU A 88 -13.37 5.44 -4.12
C LEU A 88 -11.97 4.85 -4.34
N LEU A 89 -11.84 3.53 -4.24
CA LEU A 89 -10.58 2.82 -4.37
C LEU A 89 -10.37 2.27 -5.78
N LEU A 90 -9.10 2.13 -6.12
CA LEU A 90 -8.57 1.56 -7.35
C LEU A 90 -7.52 0.50 -6.98
N SER A 91 -7.47 -0.63 -7.70
CA SER A 91 -6.37 -1.58 -7.53
C SER A 91 -5.06 -0.97 -8.02
N PHE A 92 -3.92 -1.35 -7.41
CA PHE A 92 -2.62 -0.98 -7.97
C PHE A 92 -2.38 -1.57 -9.37
N GLU A 93 -3.10 -2.65 -9.72
CA GLU A 93 -3.02 -3.31 -11.03
C GLU A 93 -3.50 -2.39 -12.17
N GLU A 94 -4.32 -1.40 -11.84
CA GLU A 94 -4.86 -0.43 -12.80
C GLU A 94 -3.92 0.78 -13.02
N LEU A 95 -2.75 0.82 -12.37
CA LEU A 95 -1.80 1.92 -12.45
C LEU A 95 -0.73 1.68 -13.52
N LEU A 96 -0.41 2.73 -14.28
CA LEU A 96 0.59 2.68 -15.34
C LEU A 96 2.00 3.07 -14.85
N PHE A 97 2.97 2.15 -14.89
CA PHE A 97 4.38 2.40 -14.53
C PHE A 97 5.30 2.33 -15.78
N HIS A 98 5.83 3.46 -16.27
CA HIS A 98 6.75 3.50 -17.43
C HIS A 98 8.07 4.24 -17.12
N LYS A 99 9.12 3.97 -17.92
CA LYS A 99 10.38 4.74 -17.94
C LYS A 99 10.67 5.32 -19.33
N ALA A 100 11.33 6.47 -19.35
CA ALA A 100 11.66 7.30 -20.51
C ALA A 100 12.66 6.69 -21.53
N LYS A 101 13.06 5.43 -21.39
CA LYS A 101 14.00 4.75 -22.29
C LYS A 101 13.64 3.27 -22.38
N ASP A 102 12.64 2.92 -23.18
CA ASP A 102 12.57 1.70 -23.99
C ASP A 102 11.13 1.47 -24.49
N ASN A 103 11.04 0.85 -25.67
CA ASN A 103 9.79 0.49 -26.32
C ASN A 103 9.06 -0.61 -25.53
N GLY A 104 7.85 -0.33 -25.03
CA GLY A 104 6.82 -1.38 -24.87
C GLY A 104 6.16 -1.53 -23.49
N SER A 105 4.92 -2.04 -23.55
CA SER A 105 4.02 -2.42 -22.46
C SER A 105 4.56 -3.52 -21.53
N GLU A 106 5.63 -4.23 -21.91
CA GLU A 106 6.15 -5.41 -21.21
C GLU A 106 6.70 -5.11 -19.80
N LEU A 107 7.24 -3.90 -19.56
CA LEU A 107 7.91 -3.57 -18.30
C LEU A 107 6.95 -3.15 -17.19
N HIS A 108 5.84 -2.53 -17.55
CA HIS A 108 4.70 -2.29 -16.66
C HIS A 108 4.13 -3.62 -16.19
N GLN A 109 3.87 -4.53 -17.13
CA GLN A 109 3.37 -5.87 -16.84
C GLN A 109 4.32 -6.56 -15.86
N LYS A 110 5.63 -6.47 -16.11
CA LYS A 110 6.65 -7.02 -15.21
C LYS A 110 6.63 -6.49 -13.78
N LEU A 111 6.43 -5.17 -13.54
CA LEU A 111 6.38 -4.66 -12.16
C LEU A 111 5.11 -5.11 -11.44
N ILE A 112 3.98 -5.13 -12.14
CA ILE A 112 2.72 -5.62 -11.58
C ILE A 112 2.82 -7.11 -11.29
N ASP A 113 3.28 -7.90 -12.25
CA ASP A 113 3.49 -9.35 -12.08
C ASP A 113 4.46 -9.64 -10.92
N GLU A 114 5.57 -8.89 -10.83
CA GLU A 114 6.51 -8.99 -9.70
C GLU A 114 5.85 -8.68 -8.35
N THR A 115 4.87 -7.78 -8.33
CA THR A 115 4.14 -7.38 -7.12
C THR A 115 3.01 -8.34 -6.77
N LEU A 116 2.32 -8.89 -7.77
CA LEU A 116 1.30 -9.93 -7.60
C LEU A 116 1.89 -11.21 -7.02
N ASP A 117 3.15 -11.50 -7.34
CA ASP A 117 3.92 -12.63 -6.80
C ASP A 117 4.55 -12.35 -5.41
N TYR A 118 4.12 -11.28 -4.72
CA TYR A 118 4.55 -11.02 -3.34
C TYR A 118 3.94 -12.02 -2.36
N ASN A 119 4.79 -12.92 -1.89
CA ASN A 119 4.46 -13.80 -0.79
C ASN A 119 4.48 -13.04 0.55
N ILE A 120 3.58 -13.45 1.45
CA ILE A 120 3.57 -13.04 2.85
C ILE A 120 4.88 -13.53 3.48
N CYS A 121 5.61 -12.63 4.14
CA CYS A 121 6.83 -12.98 4.85
C CYS A 121 6.54 -13.98 5.99
N ASN A 122 7.29 -15.07 6.07
CA ASN A 122 7.31 -15.93 7.26
C ASN A 122 7.99 -15.21 8.43
N TYR A 123 7.39 -15.28 9.62
CA TYR A 123 7.96 -14.64 10.80
C TYR A 123 9.32 -15.22 11.18
N GLN A 124 10.32 -14.35 11.32
CA GLN A 124 11.62 -14.67 11.88
C GLN A 124 12.13 -13.43 12.61
N TYR A 125 12.45 -13.56 13.89
CA TYR A 125 12.95 -12.45 14.69
C TYR A 125 14.23 -11.86 14.10
N GLY A 126 14.30 -10.53 14.00
CA GLY A 126 15.41 -9.80 13.40
C GLY A 126 15.45 -9.84 11.87
N LYS A 127 14.51 -10.52 11.20
CA LYS A 127 14.47 -10.57 9.73
C LYS A 127 14.09 -9.22 9.17
N ARG A 128 14.83 -8.81 8.13
CA ARG A 128 14.56 -7.61 7.34
C ARG A 128 13.39 -7.86 6.38
N ILE A 129 12.43 -6.95 6.39
CA ILE A 129 11.21 -7.01 5.60
C ILE A 129 10.86 -5.64 5.03
N PHE A 130 9.95 -5.63 4.06
CA PHE A 130 9.48 -4.41 3.41
C PHE A 130 7.97 -4.34 3.43
N PHE A 131 7.46 -3.13 3.62
CA PHE A 131 6.06 -2.85 3.35
C PHE A 131 5.80 -3.02 1.85
N LYS A 132 4.72 -3.73 1.48
CA LYS A 132 4.43 -4.11 0.09
C LYS A 132 4.47 -2.94 -0.91
N THR A 133 4.10 -1.73 -0.49
CA THR A 133 4.10 -0.56 -1.38
C THR A 133 5.49 0.02 -1.67
N TYR A 134 6.53 -0.39 -0.93
CA TYR A 134 7.88 0.18 -0.98
C TYR A 134 8.43 0.33 -2.41
N LYS A 135 8.39 -0.76 -3.18
CA LYS A 135 8.95 -0.80 -4.54
C LYS A 135 8.13 0.03 -5.53
N LEU A 136 6.81 0.01 -5.38
CA LEU A 136 5.88 0.74 -6.24
C LEU A 136 6.04 2.25 -6.04
N GLU A 137 6.08 2.71 -4.77
CA GLU A 137 6.33 4.10 -4.41
C GLU A 137 7.70 4.57 -4.94
N LYS A 138 8.71 3.70 -4.87
CA LYS A 138 10.04 3.95 -5.45
C LYS A 138 10.07 4.12 -6.96
N ARG A 139 9.13 3.51 -7.68
CA ARG A 139 9.11 3.48 -9.15
C ARG A 139 8.14 4.50 -9.75
N LYS A 140 7.47 5.33 -8.94
CA LYS A 140 6.70 6.48 -9.44
C LYS A 140 7.61 7.41 -10.23
N THR A 141 7.19 7.78 -11.44
CA THR A 141 7.91 8.72 -12.31
C THR A 141 7.17 10.03 -12.38
N PHE A 142 7.92 11.13 -12.47
CA PHE A 142 7.38 12.49 -12.45
C PHE A 142 7.84 13.22 -13.70
N LYS A 143 6.93 13.92 -14.37
CA LYS A 143 7.31 14.89 -15.41
C LYS A 143 8.07 16.02 -14.75
N SER A 144 8.96 16.66 -15.49
CA SER A 144 9.82 17.76 -15.02
C SER A 144 9.06 18.99 -14.46
N ALA A 145 7.72 19.00 -14.45
CA ALA A 145 6.88 19.97 -13.76
C ALA A 145 7.06 19.85 -12.23
N GLY A 146 8.13 20.47 -11.73
CA GLY A 146 8.61 20.36 -10.35
C GLY A 146 10.13 20.43 -10.23
N ILE A 147 10.85 20.22 -11.34
CA ILE A 147 12.28 20.46 -11.44
C ILE A 147 12.48 21.94 -11.77
N SER A 148 12.44 22.79 -10.73
CA SER A 148 13.24 24.01 -10.81
C SER A 148 14.68 23.56 -11.08
N ALA A 149 15.33 24.11 -12.11
CA ALA A 149 16.74 23.84 -12.44
C ALA A 149 17.71 24.08 -11.26
N VAL A 150 17.22 24.68 -10.17
CA VAL A 150 17.96 25.00 -8.93
C VAL A 150 17.82 23.91 -7.85
N SER A 151 16.90 22.93 -7.99
CA SER A 151 16.61 21.93 -6.96
C SER A 151 16.92 20.51 -7.41
N SER A 152 18.20 20.22 -7.65
CA SER A 152 18.69 18.87 -7.99
C SER A 152 18.64 17.85 -6.85
N ASN A 153 18.25 18.23 -5.61
CA ASN A 153 18.43 17.39 -4.42
C ASN A 153 17.18 17.14 -3.55
N LYS A 154 15.96 17.52 -3.96
CA LYS A 154 14.75 17.18 -3.17
C LYS A 154 14.26 15.79 -3.56
N SER A 155 14.32 14.86 -2.59
CA SER A 155 13.69 13.53 -2.66
C SER A 155 12.27 13.65 -3.19
N LEU A 156 12.02 13.12 -4.39
CA LEU A 156 10.69 13.00 -5.01
C LEU A 156 9.78 11.97 -4.31
N MET A 157 10.22 11.43 -3.18
CA MET A 157 9.59 10.35 -2.44
C MET A 157 8.86 10.92 -1.23
N THR A 158 7.53 10.76 -1.18
CA THR A 158 6.68 11.25 -0.08
C THR A 158 6.04 10.13 0.74
N HIS A 159 5.95 8.93 0.18
CA HIS A 159 5.23 7.79 0.80
C HIS A 159 6.06 6.51 0.82
N THR A 160 7.38 6.61 0.61
CA THR A 160 8.25 5.43 0.66
C THR A 160 8.61 5.10 2.10
N SER A 161 8.31 3.86 2.49
CA SER A 161 8.70 3.32 3.80
C SER A 161 10.20 2.98 3.87
N PRO A 162 10.80 2.91 5.07
CA PRO A 162 12.11 2.28 5.22
C PRO A 162 12.01 0.75 5.07
N ALA A 163 13.15 0.07 5.14
CA ALA A 163 13.15 -1.34 5.49
C ALA A 163 12.85 -1.46 7.00
N PHE A 164 12.16 -2.53 7.38
CA PHE A 164 11.84 -2.80 8.79
C PHE A 164 12.52 -4.09 9.25
N LEU A 165 12.63 -4.25 10.56
CA LEU A 165 12.98 -5.52 11.19
C LEU A 165 11.76 -6.09 11.91
N LEU A 166 11.56 -7.40 11.82
CA LEU A 166 10.58 -8.10 12.64
C LEU A 166 11.08 -8.20 14.09
N SER A 167 10.35 -7.61 15.03
CA SER A 167 10.71 -7.61 16.47
C SER A 167 9.70 -8.36 17.36
N GLY A 168 8.60 -8.84 16.80
CA GLY A 168 7.58 -9.55 17.58
C GLY A 168 6.43 -10.09 16.73
N PHE A 169 5.65 -10.98 17.33
CA PHE A 169 4.50 -11.63 16.72
C PHE A 169 3.36 -11.68 17.74
N MET A 170 2.14 -11.39 17.32
CA MET A 170 0.95 -11.67 18.12
C MET A 170 -0.23 -12.04 17.22
N ARG A 171 -1.17 -12.81 17.78
CA ARG A 171 -2.47 -13.00 17.15
C ARG A 171 -3.33 -11.76 17.35
N ASN A 172 -4.19 -11.48 16.38
CA ASN A 172 -5.10 -10.35 16.47
C ASN A 172 -6.32 -10.70 17.31
N ASP A 173 -6.32 -10.29 18.57
CA ASP A 173 -7.41 -10.57 19.52
C ASP A 173 -8.75 -9.96 19.09
N LYS A 174 -8.76 -8.92 18.25
CA LYS A 174 -10.01 -8.31 17.76
C LYS A 174 -10.77 -9.23 16.81
N GLY A 175 -10.05 -10.06 16.05
CA GLY A 175 -10.60 -11.02 15.09
C GLY A 175 -11.64 -10.45 14.12
N ASN A 176 -12.41 -11.37 13.52
CA ASN A 176 -13.58 -11.01 12.71
C ASN A 176 -14.77 -10.73 13.62
N GLN A 177 -15.54 -9.69 13.31
CA GLN A 177 -16.76 -9.33 14.04
C GLN A 177 -17.99 -9.67 13.22
N TYR A 178 -18.97 -10.27 13.86
CA TYR A 178 -20.23 -10.71 13.26
C TYR A 178 -21.41 -10.06 14.00
N ASP A 179 -22.48 -9.80 13.27
CA ASP A 179 -23.74 -9.33 13.85
C ASP A 179 -24.34 -10.42 14.73
N GLY A 180 -24.52 -10.14 16.03
CA GLY A 180 -25.06 -11.11 16.99
C GLY A 180 -26.49 -11.58 16.66
N LYS A 181 -27.25 -10.82 15.85
CA LYS A 181 -28.61 -11.21 15.46
C LYS A 181 -28.66 -11.97 14.14
N SER A 182 -27.90 -11.53 13.15
CA SER A 182 -27.95 -12.11 11.79
C SER A 182 -26.84 -13.12 11.51
N GLY A 183 -25.82 -13.21 12.37
CA GLY A 183 -24.63 -14.04 12.17
C GLY A 183 -23.73 -13.58 11.02
N LYS A 184 -24.05 -12.44 10.39
CA LYS A 184 -23.36 -11.99 9.18
C LYS A 184 -22.15 -11.15 9.54
N LEU A 185 -21.09 -11.24 8.73
CA LEU A 185 -19.86 -10.48 8.90
C LEU A 185 -20.12 -8.96 8.88
N ILE A 186 -19.57 -8.26 9.86
CA ILE A 186 -19.56 -6.80 9.98
C ILE A 186 -18.15 -6.27 9.72
N ARG A 187 -17.13 -6.92 10.29
CA ARG A 187 -15.74 -6.49 10.19
C ARG A 187 -14.82 -7.69 10.00
N GLN A 188 -13.92 -7.60 9.03
CA GLN A 188 -12.85 -8.56 8.82
C GLN A 188 -11.52 -7.92 9.23
N CYS A 189 -10.72 -8.65 10.01
CA CYS A 189 -9.37 -8.25 10.41
C CYS A 189 -8.36 -9.35 10.07
N SER A 190 -7.08 -8.98 9.98
CA SER A 190 -5.99 -9.96 9.86
C SER A 190 -5.96 -10.86 11.08
N LYS A 191 -5.55 -12.12 10.91
CA LYS A 191 -5.37 -13.07 12.02
C LYS A 191 -4.07 -12.84 12.78
N ASP A 192 -3.02 -12.47 12.06
CA ASP A 192 -1.65 -12.46 12.55
C ASP A 192 -1.04 -11.06 12.37
N LEU A 193 -0.49 -10.52 13.46
CA LEU A 193 0.15 -9.22 13.49
C LEU A 193 1.65 -9.39 13.74
N TYR A 194 2.45 -8.71 12.92
CA TYR A 194 3.89 -8.59 13.08
C TYR A 194 4.21 -7.25 13.73
N LYS A 195 5.02 -7.30 14.79
CA LYS A 195 5.67 -6.12 15.34
C LYS A 195 6.87 -5.79 14.47
N VAL A 196 6.89 -4.59 13.93
CA VAL A 196 7.99 -4.09 13.11
C VAL A 196 8.69 -2.94 13.82
N ILE A 197 10.01 -2.89 13.73
CA ILE A 197 10.85 -1.81 14.27
C ILE A 197 11.62 -1.12 13.15
N TRP A 198 11.72 0.21 13.22
CA TRP A 198 12.54 1.03 12.33
C TRP A 198 13.07 2.26 13.06
N TYR A 199 14.13 2.84 12.52
CA TYR A 199 14.63 4.13 13.01
C TYR A 199 13.75 5.27 12.48
N ASN A 200 13.17 6.05 13.39
CA ASN A 200 12.37 7.23 13.07
C ASN A 200 13.24 8.47 13.30
N SER A 201 13.83 8.98 12.22
CA SER A 201 14.67 10.19 12.27
C SER A 201 13.90 11.47 12.55
N TYR A 202 12.57 11.48 12.41
CA TYR A 202 11.74 12.64 12.76
C TYR A 202 11.64 12.79 14.29
N GLN A 203 11.69 11.68 15.03
CA GLN A 203 11.64 11.67 16.50
C GLN A 203 12.98 11.30 17.15
N GLU A 204 14.03 11.08 16.34
CA GLU A 204 15.36 10.62 16.75
C GLU A 204 15.37 9.35 17.63
N LYS A 205 14.42 8.45 17.40
CA LYS A 205 14.28 7.20 18.17
C LYS A 205 13.80 6.05 17.31
N TYR A 206 13.86 4.84 17.85
CA TYR A 206 13.21 3.70 17.21
C TYR A 206 11.69 3.77 17.42
N SER A 207 10.95 3.54 16.34
CA SER A 207 9.51 3.35 16.35
C SER A 207 9.19 1.87 16.18
N GLU A 208 8.14 1.42 16.86
CA GLU A 208 7.64 0.07 16.76
C GLU A 208 6.12 0.08 16.60
N GLU A 209 5.60 -0.79 15.74
CA GLU A 209 4.15 -0.91 15.52
C GLU A 209 3.76 -2.34 15.14
N PHE A 210 2.59 -2.78 15.59
CA PHE A 210 1.98 -4.03 15.16
C PHE A 210 1.14 -3.82 13.91
N MET A 211 1.45 -4.56 12.85
CA MET A 211 0.79 -4.49 11.56
C MET A 211 0.40 -5.87 11.03
N PRO A 212 -0.65 -5.99 10.22
CA PRO A 212 -1.01 -7.24 9.55
C PRO A 212 0.21 -7.90 8.88
N SER A 213 0.39 -9.20 9.10
CA SER A 213 1.46 -9.97 8.44
C SER A 213 1.38 -9.84 6.91
N GLU A 214 0.17 -9.72 6.37
CA GLU A 214 -0.13 -9.55 4.95
C GLU A 214 0.43 -8.26 4.35
N PHE A 215 0.90 -7.31 5.17
CA PHE A 215 1.48 -6.04 4.71
C PHE A 215 2.93 -6.15 4.27
N PHE A 216 3.59 -7.26 4.59
CA PHE A 216 5.03 -7.38 4.47
C PHE A 216 5.45 -8.47 3.50
N THR A 217 6.54 -8.18 2.79
CA THR A 217 7.21 -9.10 1.89
C THR A 217 8.72 -9.09 2.14
N ASP A 218 9.40 -10.09 1.58
CA ASP A 218 10.81 -10.36 1.79
C ASP A 218 11.74 -9.54 0.89
N ASP A 219 12.99 -9.41 1.32
CA ASP A 219 14.06 -8.67 0.62
C ASP A 219 14.30 -9.18 -0.81
N SER A 220 14.16 -10.50 -1.04
CA SER A 220 14.48 -11.18 -2.31
C SER A 220 13.69 -10.66 -3.52
N ARG A 221 12.52 -10.06 -3.30
CA ARG A 221 11.65 -9.51 -4.36
C ARG A 221 11.79 -7.99 -4.51
N ILE A 222 12.36 -7.33 -3.51
CA ILE A 222 12.57 -5.88 -3.48
C ILE A 222 13.97 -5.54 -4.03
N TYR A 223 14.99 -6.23 -3.55
CA TYR A 223 16.34 -6.20 -4.07
C TYR A 223 16.64 -7.56 -4.68
N ARG A 224 17.01 -7.61 -5.97
CA ARG A 224 17.61 -8.83 -6.51
C ARG A 224 18.91 -9.05 -5.73
N SER A 225 18.98 -10.14 -4.97
CA SER A 225 20.23 -10.66 -4.45
C SER A 225 21.24 -10.71 -5.61
N LEU A 226 22.34 -9.99 -5.49
CA LEU A 226 23.50 -10.14 -6.38
C LEU A 226 24.27 -11.45 -6.09
N VAL A 227 23.77 -12.30 -5.19
CA VAL A 227 24.48 -13.49 -4.73
C VAL A 227 23.77 -14.75 -5.23
N SER A 228 24.31 -15.32 -6.31
CA SER A 228 24.65 -16.75 -6.44
C SER A 228 25.22 -17.03 -7.84
N SER A 229 26.50 -16.75 -8.04
CA SER A 229 27.32 -17.68 -8.81
C SER A 229 28.02 -18.58 -7.77
N PRO A 230 27.91 -19.92 -7.86
CA PRO A 230 28.78 -20.77 -7.07
C PRO A 230 30.23 -20.54 -7.50
N PRO A 231 31.22 -20.76 -6.61
CA PRO A 231 32.62 -20.72 -7.02
C PRO A 231 32.82 -21.76 -8.13
N VAL A 232 33.44 -21.32 -9.22
CA VAL A 232 33.98 -22.24 -10.22
C VAL A 232 35.15 -22.93 -9.54
N ASP A 233 34.94 -24.19 -9.15
CA ASP A 233 36.03 -25.07 -8.74
C ASP A 233 36.97 -25.24 -9.94
N ASN A 234 38.23 -24.82 -9.77
CA ASN A 234 39.36 -25.14 -10.65
C ASN A 234 40.01 -26.44 -10.19
#